data_AF-A0A932WJL1-F1
#
_entry.id   AF-A0A932WJL1-F1
#
_cell.length_a   1.000
_cell.length_b   1.000
_cell.length_c   1.000
_cell.angle_alpha   90.00
_cell.angle_beta   90.00
_cell.angle_gamma   90.00
#
_symmetry.space_group_name_H-M   'P 1'
#
loop_
_entity.id
_entity.type
_entity.pdbx_description
1 polymer ?
#
loop_
_entity_poly.entity_id
_entity_poly.type
_entity_poly.pdbx_seq_one_letter_code
_entity_poly.pdbx_strand_id
1 'polypeptide(L)'
;MSIDACIAHAIHSDLDIIEALPEVHEIPMEELETYVERFVVTIQETLYAVIAKRGEPFIRCKDAAGLCATCLDAGISLPPHMLLKMCQTILQLSQLDAKFILDTEDGKSLYYVKMNVGA
;
A
#
# COMPACT_ATOMS: atom_id res chain seq x y z
N MET A 1 9.90 0.80 -7.14
CA MET A 1 8.50 0.42 -7.41
C MET A 1 7.69 1.69 -7.60
N SER A 2 6.66 1.69 -8.44
CA SER A 2 5.70 2.81 -8.43
C SER A 2 4.97 2.83 -7.08
N ILE A 3 4.54 4.02 -6.65
CA ILE A 3 3.82 4.16 -5.39
C ILE A 3 2.53 3.31 -5.38
N ASP A 4 1.89 3.15 -6.54
CA ASP A 4 0.73 2.27 -6.74
C ASP A 4 1.01 0.83 -6.33
N ALA A 5 2.15 0.28 -6.74
CA ALA A 5 2.54 -1.09 -6.41
C ALA A 5 2.84 -1.27 -4.92
N CYS A 6 3.43 -0.24 -4.28
CA CYS A 6 3.67 -0.25 -2.84
C CYS A 6 2.35 -0.20 -2.05
N ILE A 7 1.40 0.64 -2.48
CA ILE A 7 0.07 0.75 -1.87
C ILE A 7 -0.70 -0.56 -2.02
N ALA A 8 -0.74 -1.13 -3.23
CA ALA A 8 -1.41 -2.40 -3.50
C ALA A 8 -0.85 -3.54 -2.63
N HIS A 9 0.47 -3.62 -2.49
CA HIS A 9 1.09 -4.61 -1.62
C HIS A 9 0.72 -4.39 -0.15
N ALA A 10 0.80 -3.15 0.34
CA ALA A 10 0.45 -2.84 1.73
C ALA A 10 -1.02 -3.14 2.05
N ILE A 11 -1.94 -2.87 1.11
CA ILE A 11 -3.34 -3.29 1.25
C ILE A 11 -3.42 -4.82 1.34
N HIS A 12 -2.76 -5.53 0.43
CA HIS A 12 -2.78 -6.99 0.44
C HIS A 12 -2.18 -7.62 1.72
N SER A 13 -1.12 -7.04 2.29
CA SER A 13 -0.41 -7.61 3.44
C SER A 13 -0.94 -7.16 4.80
N ASP A 14 -1.51 -5.96 4.89
CA ASP A 14 -1.79 -5.31 6.18
C ASP A 14 -3.26 -4.96 6.40
N LEU A 15 -4.11 -4.98 5.36
CA LEU A 15 -5.53 -4.68 5.52
C LEU A 15 -6.26 -5.87 6.14
N ASP A 16 -6.78 -5.68 7.35
CA ASP A 16 -7.74 -6.60 7.96
C ASP A 16 -9.16 -6.09 7.68
N ILE A 17 -9.86 -6.77 6.77
CA ILE A 17 -11.22 -6.39 6.35
C ILE A 17 -12.22 -6.49 7.51
N ILE A 18 -12.07 -7.47 8.41
CA ILE A 18 -13.03 -7.65 9.51
C ILE A 18 -12.89 -6.53 10.53
N GLU A 19 -11.65 -6.11 10.80
CA GLU A 19 -11.40 -4.98 11.69
C GLU A 19 -11.75 -3.63 11.04
N ALA A 20 -11.50 -3.47 9.73
CA ALA A 20 -11.79 -2.25 9.00
C ALA A 20 -13.30 -2.05 8.71
N LEU A 21 -14.04 -3.14 8.52
CA LEU A 21 -15.47 -3.16 8.22
C LEU A 21 -16.21 -4.09 9.20
N PRO A 22 -16.42 -3.68 10.46
CA PRO A 22 -17.09 -4.52 11.45
C PRO A 22 -18.53 -4.91 11.04
N GLU A 23 -19.19 -4.10 10.20
CA GLU A 23 -20.52 -4.36 9.64
C GLU A 23 -20.53 -5.45 8.56
N VAL A 24 -19.37 -5.95 8.12
CA VAL A 24 -19.25 -6.93 7.03
C VAL A 24 -20.03 -8.22 7.31
N HIS A 25 -20.23 -8.56 8.59
CA HIS A 25 -21.01 -9.71 9.03
C HIS A 25 -22.52 -9.56 8.81
N GLU A 26 -23.01 -8.34 8.61
CA GLU A 26 -24.42 -8.04 8.37
C GLU A 26 -24.75 -7.99 6.87
N ILE A 27 -23.72 -8.05 6.01
CA ILE A 27 -23.87 -7.97 4.56
C ILE A 27 -24.29 -9.33 4.00
N PRO A 28 -25.31 -9.38 3.11
CA PRO A 28 -25.66 -10.61 2.40
C PRO A 28 -24.46 -11.15 1.62
N MET A 29 -24.26 -12.48 1.64
CA MET A 29 -23.15 -13.14 0.93
C MET A 29 -23.05 -12.71 -0.55
N GLU A 30 -24.20 -12.53 -1.20
CA GLU A 30 -24.32 -12.15 -2.61
C GLU A 30 -23.75 -10.74 -2.90
N GLU A 31 -23.73 -9.86 -1.91
CA GLU A 31 -23.25 -8.47 -2.03
C GLU A 31 -21.85 -8.27 -1.42
N LEU A 32 -21.39 -9.24 -0.63
CA LEU A 32 -20.17 -9.15 0.17
C LEU A 32 -18.92 -8.87 -0.68
N GLU A 33 -18.73 -9.61 -1.77
CA GLU A 33 -17.57 -9.45 -2.65
C GLU A 33 -17.51 -8.03 -3.24
N THR A 34 -18.63 -7.56 -3.79
CA THR A 34 -18.73 -6.21 -4.38
C THR A 34 -18.53 -5.12 -3.33
N TYR A 35 -19.03 -5.33 -2.10
CA TYR A 35 -18.85 -4.36 -1.03
C TYR A 35 -17.38 -4.22 -0.62
N VAL A 36 -16.71 -5.35 -0.39
CA VAL A 36 -15.29 -5.37 -0.02
C VAL A 36 -14.43 -4.82 -1.14
N GLU A 37 -14.70 -5.18 -2.40
CA GLU A 37 -13.96 -4.66 -3.56
C GLU A 37 -14.07 -3.13 -3.65
N ARG A 38 -15.28 -2.58 -3.52
CA ARG A 38 -15.48 -1.11 -3.51
C ARG A 38 -14.72 -0.43 -2.39
N PHE A 39 -14.70 -1.03 -1.20
CA PHE A 39 -13.95 -0.51 -0.07
C PHE A 39 -12.44 -0.50 -0.37
N VAL A 40 -11.89 -1.62 -0.83
CA VAL A 40 -10.46 -1.74 -1.17
C VAL A 40 -10.05 -0.73 -2.23
N VAL A 41 -10.84 -0.59 -3.30
CA VAL A 41 -10.59 0.40 -4.37
C VAL A 41 -10.61 1.82 -3.81
N THR A 42 -11.59 2.15 -2.96
CA THR A 42 -11.68 3.47 -2.33
C THR A 42 -10.45 3.77 -1.47
N ILE A 43 -9.99 2.80 -0.67
CA ILE A 43 -8.78 2.93 0.14
C ILE A 43 -7.55 3.12 -0.75
N GLN A 44 -7.42 2.34 -1.83
CA GLN A 44 -6.30 2.46 -2.76
C GLN A 44 -6.24 3.84 -3.42
N GLU A 45 -7.37 4.32 -3.96
CA GLU A 45 -7.46 5.62 -4.64
C GLU A 45 -7.20 6.78 -3.67
N THR A 46 -7.75 6.72 -2.45
CA THR A 46 -7.56 7.76 -1.44
C THR A 46 -6.13 7.81 -0.93
N LEU A 47 -5.52 6.64 -0.63
CA LEU A 47 -4.10 6.56 -0.27
C LEU A 47 -3.22 7.12 -1.38
N TYR A 48 -3.45 6.72 -2.63
CA TYR A 48 -2.68 7.21 -3.76
C TYR A 48 -2.78 8.73 -3.88
N ALA A 49 -3.99 9.28 -3.84
CA ALA A 49 -4.22 10.71 -3.97
C ALA A 49 -3.51 11.52 -2.87
N VAL A 50 -3.56 11.04 -1.63
CA VAL A 50 -2.91 11.71 -0.49
C VAL A 50 -1.39 11.62 -0.58
N ILE A 51 -0.86 10.42 -0.84
CA ILE A 51 0.58 10.18 -0.89
C ILE A 51 1.20 10.91 -2.08
N ALA A 52 0.57 10.90 -3.26
CA ALA A 52 1.04 11.63 -4.42
C ALA A 52 1.06 13.16 -4.19
N LYS A 53 0.11 13.69 -3.42
CA LYS A 53 -0.02 15.14 -3.16
C LYS A 53 0.85 15.63 -2.01
N ARG A 54 1.00 14.85 -0.94
CA ARG A 54 1.61 15.30 0.33
C ARG A 54 2.62 14.32 0.93
N GLY A 55 2.75 13.11 0.37
CA GLY A 55 3.54 12.02 0.95
C GLY A 55 5.05 12.10 0.71
N GLU A 56 5.49 12.76 -0.36
CA GLU A 56 6.92 12.82 -0.75
C GLU A 56 7.88 13.23 0.38
N PRO A 57 7.61 14.26 1.21
CA PRO A 57 8.49 14.64 2.31
C PRO A 57 8.65 13.50 3.34
N PHE A 58 7.56 12.82 3.68
CA PHE A 58 7.57 11.74 4.66
C PHE A 58 8.25 10.48 4.10
N ILE A 59 8.09 10.20 2.80
CA ILE A 59 8.81 9.12 2.13
C ILE A 59 10.32 9.35 2.16
N ARG A 60 10.76 10.57 1.84
CA ARG A 60 12.18 10.95 1.89
C ARG A 60 12.75 10.89 3.31
N CYS A 61 12.00 11.36 4.30
CA CYS A 61 12.41 11.38 5.69
C CYS A 61 12.20 10.04 6.42
N LYS A 62 11.63 9.03 5.75
CA LYS A 62 11.29 7.71 6.32
C LYS A 62 10.35 7.80 7.52
N ASP A 63 9.45 8.77 7.50
CA ASP A 63 8.54 9.06 8.60
C ASP A 63 7.18 8.40 8.36
N ALA A 64 7.05 7.17 8.84
CA ALA A 64 5.79 6.42 8.75
C ALA A 64 4.67 7.07 9.56
N ALA A 65 5.00 7.68 10.70
CA ALA A 65 4.03 8.30 11.59
C ALA A 65 3.49 9.60 10.99
N GLY A 66 4.36 10.42 10.40
CA GLY A 66 3.97 11.64 9.67
C GLY A 66 3.14 11.33 8.43
N LEU A 67 3.47 10.27 7.70
CA LEU A 67 2.66 9.80 6.57
C LEU A 67 1.27 9.34 7.04
N CYS A 68 1.20 8.54 8.11
CA CYS A 68 -0.04 8.08 8.71
C CYS A 68 -0.92 9.24 9.20
N ALA A 69 -0.34 10.22 9.92
CA ALA A 69 -1.04 11.42 10.35
C ALA A 69 -1.63 12.20 9.17
N THR A 70 -0.88 12.35 8.08
CA THR A 70 -1.35 13.02 6.86
C THR A 70 -2.52 12.26 6.20
N CYS A 71 -2.48 10.94 6.23
CA CYS A 71 -3.55 10.08 5.74
C CYS A 71 -4.82 10.17 6.61
N LEU A 72 -4.67 10.21 7.93
CA LEU A 72 -5.78 10.43 8.87
C LEU A 72 -6.41 11.81 8.69
N ASP A 73 -5.60 12.87 8.58
CA ASP A 73 -6.05 14.24 8.34
C ASP A 73 -6.78 14.40 6.99
N ALA A 74 -6.48 13.53 6.02
CA ALA A 74 -7.16 13.49 4.74
C ALA A 74 -8.50 12.73 4.78
N GLY A 75 -8.85 12.13 5.92
CA GLY A 75 -10.12 11.42 6.12
C GLY A 75 -10.11 9.97 5.68
N ILE A 76 -8.95 9.30 5.65
CA ILE A 76 -8.88 7.87 5.36
C ILE A 76 -9.47 7.09 6.54
N SER A 77 -10.60 6.43 6.30
CA SER A 77 -11.38 5.67 7.28
C SER A 77 -10.78 4.28 7.55
N LEU A 78 -9.58 4.24 8.12
CA LEU A 78 -8.95 3.01 8.62
C LEU A 78 -8.56 3.14 10.09
N PRO A 79 -8.56 2.03 10.85
CA PRO A 79 -8.00 2.02 12.19
C PRO A 79 -6.54 2.54 12.20
N PRO A 80 -6.16 3.45 13.12
CA PRO A 80 -4.86 4.11 13.08
C PRO A 80 -3.65 3.17 13.12
N HIS A 81 -3.74 2.05 13.85
CA HIS A 81 -2.65 1.06 13.92
C HIS A 81 -2.47 0.32 12.58
N MET A 82 -3.57 0.01 11.90
CA MET A 82 -3.57 -0.63 10.60
C MET A 82 -3.01 0.31 9.52
N LEU A 83 -3.48 1.56 9.50
CA LEU A 83 -2.97 2.58 8.59
C LEU A 83 -1.49 2.86 8.82
N LEU A 84 -1.04 2.90 10.09
CA LEU A 84 0.38 3.04 10.42
C LEU A 84 1.21 1.87 9.88
N LYS A 85 0.72 0.63 10.04
CA LYS A 85 1.38 -0.57 9.51
C LYS A 85 1.50 -0.52 7.99
N MET A 86 0.41 -0.16 7.29
CA MET A 86 0.42 0.06 5.85
C MET A 86 1.43 1.14 5.43
N CYS A 87 1.48 2.26 6.13
CA CYS A 87 2.44 3.33 5.86
C CYS A 87 3.89 2.87 6.06
N GLN A 88 4.15 2.03 7.07
CA GLN A 88 5.47 1.41 7.27
C GLN A 88 5.84 0.48 6.10
N THR A 89 4.91 -0.37 5.67
CA THR A 89 5.11 -1.27 4.52
C THR A 89 5.36 -0.50 3.23
N ILE A 90 4.58 0.55 2.94
CA ILE A 90 4.79 1.42 1.78
C ILE A 90 6.19 2.03 1.80
N LEU A 91 6.65 2.51 2.96
CA LEU A 91 8.00 3.06 3.11
C LEU A 91 9.07 1.99 2.90
N GLN A 92 8.91 0.80 3.44
CA GLN A 92 9.84 -0.31 3.23
C GLN A 92 9.94 -0.70 1.75
N LEU A 93 8.81 -0.80 1.04
CA LEU A 93 8.77 -1.12 -0.38
C LEU A 93 9.30 0.01 -1.27
N SER A 94 9.06 1.26 -0.90
CA SER A 94 9.65 2.42 -1.59
C SER A 94 11.18 2.46 -1.47
N GLN A 95 11.74 1.81 -0.44
CA GLN A 95 13.19 1.66 -0.28
C GLN A 95 13.75 0.47 -1.08
N LEU A 96 12.92 -0.51 -1.43
CA LEU A 96 13.32 -1.74 -2.14
C LEU A 96 13.67 -1.52 -3.63
N ASP A 97 13.69 -0.27 -4.12
CA ASP A 97 14.31 0.09 -5.41
C ASP A 97 15.83 -0.19 -5.49
N ALA A 98 16.45 -0.70 -4.41
CA ALA A 98 17.80 -1.24 -4.45
C ALA A 98 17.90 -2.78 -4.46
N LYS A 99 16.80 -3.54 -4.28
CA LYS A 99 16.84 -5.02 -4.22
C LYS A 99 15.43 -5.59 -4.02
N PHE A 100 14.66 -5.87 -5.07
CA PHE A 100 13.89 -7.13 -5.15
C PHE A 100 13.27 -7.29 -6.54
N ILE A 101 13.53 -8.45 -7.13
CA ILE A 101 12.98 -8.92 -8.41
C ILE A 101 11.82 -9.84 -8.06
N LEU A 102 10.72 -9.73 -8.79
CA LEU A 102 9.54 -10.59 -8.72
C LEU A 102 9.92 -12.08 -8.56
N ASP A 103 9.36 -12.75 -7.56
CA ASP A 103 9.31 -14.21 -7.53
C ASP A 103 8.32 -14.68 -8.60
N THR A 104 8.85 -15.30 -9.66
CA THR A 104 8.07 -16.15 -10.56
C THR A 104 8.03 -17.58 -10.02
N GLU A 105 6.92 -18.26 -10.25
CA GLU A 105 6.54 -19.58 -9.69
C GLU A 105 7.49 -20.77 -10.00
N ASP A 106 8.65 -20.54 -10.62
CA ASP A 106 9.60 -21.58 -11.04
C ASP A 106 11.01 -21.43 -10.40
N GLY A 107 11.14 -20.59 -9.35
CA GLY A 107 12.32 -20.58 -8.48
C GLY A 107 13.67 -20.24 -9.14
N LYS A 108 13.67 -19.68 -10.35
CA LYS A 108 14.89 -19.28 -11.07
C LYS A 108 15.01 -17.76 -11.13
N SER A 109 15.92 -17.23 -10.32
CA SER A 109 16.28 -15.81 -10.35
C SER A 109 17.02 -15.48 -11.65
N LEU A 110 16.35 -14.76 -12.56
CA LEU A 110 17.00 -14.20 -13.74
C LEU A 110 17.46 -12.77 -13.44
N TYR A 111 18.78 -12.56 -13.53
CA TYR A 111 19.42 -11.26 -13.36
C TYR A 111 19.48 -10.53 -14.71
N TYR A 112 18.86 -9.36 -14.81
CA TYR A 112 19.17 -8.40 -15.86
C TYR A 112 19.64 -7.10 -15.23
N VAL A 113 20.96 -6.90 -15.17
CA VAL A 113 21.55 -5.59 -14.90
C VAL A 113 21.68 -4.89 -16.25
N LYS A 114 20.89 -3.85 -16.49
CA LYS A 114 21.12 -2.94 -17.61
C LYS A 114 22.35 -2.09 -17.27
N MET A 115 23.53 -2.51 -17.73
CA MET A 115 24.71 -1.67 -17.66
C MET A 115 24.51 -0.48 -18.59
N ASN A 116 24.44 0.74 -18.02
CA ASN A 116 24.66 1.95 -18.79
C ASN A 116 26.15 1.98 -19.17
N VAL A 117 26.48 1.50 -20.38
CA VAL A 117 27.76 1.84 -21.00
C VAL A 117 27.61 3.27 -21.52
N GLY A 118 28.05 4.23 -20.69
CA GLY A 118 28.17 5.63 -21.07
C GLY A 118 29.60 5.95 -21.45
N ALA A 119 29.79 6.25 -22.74
CA ALA A 119 30.92 6.88 -23.44
C ALA A 119 32.33 6.26 -23.29
#